data_AF-A0A183EMR9-F1
#
_entry.id   AF-A0A183EMR9-F1
#
_cell.length_a   1.000
_cell.length_b   1.000
_cell.length_c   1.000
_cell.angle_alpha   90.00
_cell.angle_beta   90.00
_cell.angle_gamma   90.00
#
_symmetry.space_group_name_H-M   'P 1'
#
loop_
_entity.id
_entity.type
_entity.pdbx_description
1 polymer ?
#
loop_
_entity_poly.entity_id
_entity_poly.type
_entity_poly.pdbx_seq_one_letter_code
_entity_poly.pdbx_strand_id
1 'polypeptide(L)'
;MDELLTIVSIYWFNGNIANSLRYYKEHFRNPFKLFSLNRYISVPTGYAAFPKDLMRQPKEVIEMMFNLTSYTEMESGAHFVALEVPKLLADDLIKFVKTIPELITEVKGM
;
A
#
# COMPACT_ATOMS: atom_id res chain seq x y z
N MET A 1 1.21 -19.80 -13.60
CA MET A 1 0.09 -20.73 -13.29
C MET A 1 0.39 -21.41 -11.97
N ASP A 2 1.62 -21.90 -11.81
CA ASP A 2 2.11 -22.49 -10.57
C ASP A 2 2.06 -21.53 -9.38
N GLU A 3 2.30 -20.23 -9.60
CA GLU A 3 2.19 -19.20 -8.55
C GLU A 3 0.75 -19.10 -8.01
N LEU A 4 -0.23 -19.11 -8.91
CA LEU A 4 -1.64 -19.08 -8.54
C LEU A 4 -2.02 -20.33 -7.74
N LEU A 5 -1.62 -21.51 -8.21
CA LEU A 5 -1.87 -22.77 -7.50
C LEU A 5 -1.15 -22.81 -6.14
N THR A 6 0.03 -22.21 -6.03
CA THR A 6 0.75 -22.07 -4.76
C THR A 6 -0.05 -21.23 -3.78
N ILE A 7 -0.54 -20.06 -4.22
CA ILE A 7 -1.37 -19.20 -3.37
C ILE A 7 -2.65 -19.94 -2.95
N VAL A 8 -3.36 -20.57 -3.88
CA VAL A 8 -4.57 -21.36 -3.60
C VAL A 8 -4.28 -22.48 -2.60
N SER A 9 -3.15 -23.18 -2.76
CA SER A 9 -2.72 -24.26 -1.87
C SER A 9 -2.44 -23.77 -0.44
N ILE A 10 -1.82 -22.58 -0.29
CA ILE A 10 -1.60 -21.96 1.03
C ILE A 10 -2.93 -21.71 1.74
N TYR A 11 -3.95 -21.22 1.04
CA TYR A 11 -5.29 -21.02 1.62
C TYR A 11 -5.98 -22.34 1.96
N TRP A 12 -5.86 -23.34 1.06
CA TRP A 12 -6.49 -24.64 1.20
C TRP A 12 -5.92 -25.46 2.37
N PHE A 13 -4.61 -25.70 2.38
CA PHE A 13 -3.97 -26.55 3.40
C PHE A 13 -4.03 -25.95 4.80
N ASN A 14 -4.05 -24.62 4.91
CA ASN A 14 -4.22 -23.95 6.20
C ASN A 14 -5.70 -23.82 6.63
N GLY A 15 -6.67 -24.16 5.77
CA GLY A 15 -8.09 -24.04 6.06
C GLY A 15 -8.55 -22.62 6.42
N ASN A 16 -7.90 -21.59 5.87
CA ASN A 16 -8.02 -20.22 6.38
C ASN A 16 -8.85 -19.27 5.49
N ILE A 17 -9.44 -19.76 4.39
CA ILE A 17 -10.22 -18.92 3.46
C ILE A 17 -11.35 -18.14 4.17
N ALA A 18 -12.15 -18.79 5.01
CA ALA A 18 -13.24 -18.14 5.74
C ALA A 18 -12.74 -17.09 6.75
N ASN A 19 -11.58 -17.34 7.38
CA ASN A 19 -11.00 -16.40 8.34
C ASN A 19 -10.43 -15.16 7.64
N SER A 20 -9.80 -15.32 6.47
CA SER A 20 -9.29 -14.20 5.67
C SER A 20 -10.41 -13.24 5.22
N LEU A 21 -11.62 -13.76 4.98
CA LEU A 21 -12.78 -12.95 4.58
C LEU A 21 -13.42 -12.16 5.73
N ARG A 22 -13.04 -12.40 6.99
CA ARG A 22 -13.59 -11.66 8.14
C ARG A 22 -13.29 -10.16 8.06
N TYR A 23 -12.15 -9.77 7.47
CA TYR A 23 -11.84 -8.37 7.24
C TYR A 23 -12.96 -7.65 6.49
N TYR A 24 -13.49 -8.26 5.42
CA TYR A 24 -14.58 -7.67 4.63
C TYR A 24 -15.85 -7.51 5.48
N LYS A 25 -16.22 -8.52 6.28
CA LYS A 25 -17.37 -8.42 7.19
C LYS A 25 -17.21 -7.25 8.17
N GLU A 26 -16.04 -7.10 8.78
CA GLU A 26 -15.82 -6.03 9.76
C GLU A 26 -15.67 -4.65 9.11
N HIS A 27 -15.04 -4.58 7.93
CA HIS A 27 -14.89 -3.34 7.17
C HIS A 27 -16.25 -2.80 6.69
N PHE A 28 -17.10 -3.66 6.10
CA PHE A 28 -18.41 -3.26 5.59
C PHE A 28 -19.47 -3.02 6.68
N ARG A 29 -19.20 -3.36 7.94
CA ARG A 29 -20.05 -2.97 9.07
C ARG A 29 -20.03 -1.47 9.34
N ASN A 30 -18.95 -0.78 8.99
CA ASN A 30 -18.88 0.67 9.03
C ASN A 30 -17.99 1.18 7.88
N PRO A 31 -18.53 1.26 6.65
CA PRO A 31 -17.75 1.57 5.46
C PRO A 31 -17.16 2.98 5.48
N PHE A 32 -17.77 3.89 6.26
CA PHE A 32 -17.29 5.27 6.40
C PHE A 32 -16.28 5.45 7.53
N LYS A 33 -15.94 4.39 8.29
CA LYS A 33 -15.00 4.52 9.41
C LYS A 33 -13.63 5.02 8.97
N LEU A 34 -13.18 4.63 7.78
CA LEU A 34 -11.89 5.09 7.21
C LEU A 34 -11.91 6.58 6.88
N PHE A 35 -13.00 7.07 6.27
CA PHE A 35 -13.20 8.51 5.97
C PHE A 35 -13.47 9.34 7.23
N SER A 36 -14.08 8.74 8.25
CA SER A 36 -14.37 9.41 9.52
C SER A 36 -13.15 9.62 10.42
N LEU A 37 -12.00 8.99 10.09
CA LEU A 37 -10.80 9.13 10.92
C LEU A 37 -10.24 10.54 10.87
N ASN A 38 -10.60 11.37 9.86
CA ASN A 38 -10.28 12.81 9.71
C ASN A 38 -8.93 13.24 10.30
N ARG A 39 -7.92 12.37 10.18
CA ARG A 39 -6.65 12.49 10.85
C ARG A 39 -5.58 12.36 9.80
N TYR A 40 -4.97 13.49 9.52
CA TYR A 40 -3.76 13.57 8.73
C TYR A 40 -2.67 12.69 9.35
N ILE A 41 -2.05 11.87 8.51
CA ILE A 41 -0.95 10.97 8.90
C ILE A 41 0.36 11.74 8.71
N SER A 42 0.92 12.24 9.81
CA SER A 42 2.10 13.12 9.80
C SER A 42 3.43 12.41 9.57
N VAL A 43 3.48 11.07 9.66
CA VAL A 43 4.70 10.32 9.39
C VAL A 43 5.05 10.35 7.90
N PRO A 44 6.34 10.47 7.53
CA PRO A 44 6.76 10.45 6.13
C PRO A 44 6.20 9.24 5.39
N THR A 45 5.50 9.49 4.29
CA THR A 45 4.77 8.49 3.51
C THR A 45 5.24 8.51 2.07
N GLY A 46 5.53 7.33 1.53
CA GLY A 46 5.82 7.10 0.12
C GLY A 46 4.64 6.44 -0.57
N TYR A 47 4.31 6.86 -1.79
CA TYR A 47 3.24 6.29 -2.60
C TYR A 47 3.75 5.89 -3.99
N ALA A 48 3.68 4.60 -4.30
CA ALA A 48 3.96 4.04 -5.61
C ALA A 48 2.65 3.88 -6.40
N ALA A 49 2.45 4.72 -7.41
CA ALA A 49 1.22 4.78 -8.21
C ALA A 49 1.29 3.85 -9.42
N PHE A 50 0.76 2.62 -9.28
CA PHE A 50 0.73 1.62 -10.35
C PHE A 50 -0.44 1.81 -11.32
N PRO A 51 -0.21 1.75 -12.64
CA PRO A 51 -1.17 2.21 -13.64
C PRO A 51 -2.45 1.38 -13.73
N LYS A 52 -2.41 0.10 -13.36
CA LYS A 52 -3.55 -0.82 -13.44
C LYS A 52 -4.07 -1.26 -12.06
N ASP A 53 -3.65 -0.59 -10.99
CA ASP A 53 -4.19 -0.86 -9.65
C ASP A 53 -5.61 -0.31 -9.53
N LEU A 54 -6.51 -1.12 -8.96
CA LEU A 54 -7.90 -0.78 -8.70
C LEU A 54 -8.05 0.43 -7.76
N MET A 55 -7.07 0.65 -6.89
CA MET A 55 -7.13 1.69 -5.85
C MET A 55 -6.12 2.83 -6.07
N ARG A 56 -5.56 2.99 -7.29
CA ARG A 56 -4.67 4.11 -7.62
C ARG A 56 -5.40 5.44 -7.36
N GLN A 57 -4.76 6.33 -6.61
CA GLN A 57 -5.25 7.67 -6.32
C GLN A 57 -4.37 8.75 -6.96
N PRO A 58 -4.96 9.89 -7.37
CA PRO A 58 -4.20 11.09 -7.72
C PRO A 58 -3.33 11.55 -6.55
N LYS A 59 -2.21 12.19 -6.86
CA LYS A 59 -1.25 12.68 -5.86
C LYS A 59 -1.91 13.63 -4.86
N GLU A 60 -2.74 14.53 -5.35
CA GLU A 60 -3.43 15.57 -4.58
C GLU A 60 -4.33 14.97 -3.49
N VAL A 61 -5.01 13.86 -3.80
CA VAL A 61 -5.88 13.15 -2.84
C VAL A 61 -5.06 12.53 -1.70
N ILE A 62 -3.88 11.99 -2.02
CA ILE A 62 -2.99 11.42 -1.01
C ILE A 62 -2.36 12.51 -0.14
N GLU A 63 -1.95 13.64 -0.72
CA GLU A 63 -1.40 14.78 0.03
C GLU A 63 -2.38 15.36 1.06
N MET A 64 -3.69 15.28 0.80
CA MET A 64 -4.71 15.71 1.77
C MET A 64 -4.76 14.82 3.02
N MET A 65 -4.31 13.56 2.92
CA MET A 65 -4.43 12.56 3.99
C MET A 65 -3.09 12.24 4.66
N PHE A 66 -1.96 12.46 3.98
CA PHE A 66 -0.64 11.99 4.41
C PHE A 66 0.44 13.06 4.23
N ASN A 67 1.48 13.00 5.07
CA ASN A 67 2.77 13.65 4.83
C ASN A 67 3.50 12.92 3.71
N LEU A 68 3.09 13.19 2.48
CA LEU A 68 3.59 12.57 1.28
C LEU A 68 4.96 13.16 0.91
N THR A 69 6.02 12.41 1.18
CA THR A 69 7.39 12.82 0.89
C THR A 69 7.95 12.20 -0.39
N SER A 70 7.29 11.15 -0.90
CA SER A 70 7.62 10.52 -2.18
C SER A 70 6.36 10.09 -2.91
N TYR A 71 6.21 10.49 -4.18
CA TYR A 71 5.17 10.00 -5.08
C TYR A 71 5.84 9.55 -6.38
N THR A 72 5.75 8.27 -6.68
CA THR A 72 6.37 7.68 -7.88
C THR A 72 5.28 7.15 -8.80
N GLU A 73 5.18 7.70 -10.00
CA GLU A 73 4.36 7.11 -11.06
C GLU A 73 5.08 5.94 -11.70
N MET A 74 4.48 4.76 -11.64
CA MET A 74 5.08 3.53 -12.15
C MET A 74 4.74 3.32 -13.61
N GLU A 75 5.70 2.81 -14.38
CA GLU A 75 5.53 2.52 -15.81
C GLU A 75 4.67 1.28 -16.10
N SER A 76 4.60 0.33 -15.15
CA SER A 76 3.89 -0.94 -15.31
C SER A 76 3.50 -1.55 -13.96
N GLY A 77 2.56 -2.52 -13.97
CA GLY A 77 2.03 -3.19 -12.78
C GLY A 77 0.54 -2.90 -12.53
N ALA A 78 -0.16 -3.87 -11.94
CA ALA A 78 -1.56 -3.77 -11.55
C ALA A 78 -1.72 -3.82 -10.02
N HIS A 79 -2.55 -4.72 -9.50
CA HIS A 79 -2.87 -4.80 -8.08
C HIS A 79 -1.88 -5.70 -7.31
N PHE A 80 -1.35 -6.76 -7.95
CA PHE A 80 -0.44 -7.70 -7.31
C PHE A 80 1.02 -7.35 -7.65
N VAL A 81 1.40 -6.09 -7.40
CA VAL A 81 2.66 -5.49 -7.87
C VAL A 81 3.91 -6.24 -7.42
N ALA A 82 3.89 -6.83 -6.22
CA ALA A 82 4.99 -7.64 -5.70
C ALA A 82 5.16 -8.97 -6.46
N LEU A 83 4.11 -9.48 -7.10
CA LEU A 83 4.16 -10.67 -7.95
C LEU A 83 4.40 -10.32 -9.43
N GLU A 84 3.83 -9.20 -9.89
CA GLU A 84 3.88 -8.79 -11.30
C GLU A 84 5.20 -8.10 -11.68
N VAL A 85 5.64 -7.14 -10.87
CA VAL A 85 6.81 -6.29 -11.15
C VAL A 85 7.68 -6.14 -9.88
N PRO A 86 8.17 -7.25 -9.29
CA PRO A 86 8.82 -7.26 -7.98
C PRO A 86 10.01 -6.31 -7.90
N LYS A 87 10.80 -6.23 -8.97
CA LYS A 87 11.99 -5.38 -9.01
C LYS A 87 11.62 -3.89 -9.00
N LEU A 88 10.61 -3.49 -9.78
CA LEU A 88 10.15 -2.10 -9.83
C LEU A 88 9.64 -1.64 -8.46
N LEU A 89 8.86 -2.48 -7.78
CA LEU A 89 8.40 -2.21 -6.42
C LEU A 89 9.58 -2.13 -5.43
N ALA A 90 10.50 -3.09 -5.48
CA ALA A 90 11.63 -3.15 -4.57
C ALA A 90 12.57 -1.95 -4.73
N ASP A 91 12.85 -1.54 -5.96
CA ASP A 91 13.73 -0.41 -6.26
C ASP A 91 13.13 0.90 -5.70
N ASP A 92 11.81 1.12 -5.87
CA ASP A 92 11.13 2.30 -5.31
C ASP A 92 11.06 2.26 -3.77
N LEU A 93 10.76 1.10 -3.18
CA LEU A 93 10.76 0.92 -1.72
C LEU A 93 12.14 1.24 -1.14
N ILE A 94 13.21 0.70 -1.72
CA ILE A 94 14.59 0.94 -1.26
C ILE A 94 14.95 2.42 -1.43
N LYS A 95 14.56 3.05 -2.55
CA LYS A 95 14.76 4.48 -2.79
C LYS A 95 14.08 5.31 -1.70
N PHE A 96 12.83 5.02 -1.38
CA PHE A 96 12.09 5.70 -0.32
C PHE A 96 12.73 5.49 1.06
N VAL A 97 13.07 4.25 1.43
CA VAL A 97 13.69 3.95 2.73
C VAL A 97 15.00 4.72 2.93
N LYS A 98 15.77 4.95 1.86
CA LYS A 98 17.02 5.73 1.94
C LYS A 98 16.80 7.21 2.27
N THR A 99 15.62 7.79 2.00
CA THR A 99 15.33 9.20 2.36
C THR A 99 14.87 9.34 3.81
N ILE A 100 14.45 8.24 4.45
CA ILE A 100 13.87 8.27 5.81
C ILE A 100 14.80 8.84 6.89
N PRO A 101 16.11 8.51 6.95
CA PRO A 101 16.98 9.07 7.98
C PRO A 101 17.02 10.60 7.99
N GLU A 102 17.03 11.23 6.82
CA GLU A 102 17.04 12.70 6.67
C GLU A 102 15.70 13.28 7.11
N LEU A 103 14.59 12.71 6.61
CA LEU A 103 13.23 13.16 6.91
C LEU A 103 12.87 13.04 8.40
N ILE A 104 13.32 11.98 9.09
CA ILE A 104 13.10 11.83 10.53
C ILE A 104 13.88 12.89 11.33
N THR A 105 15.04 13.30 10.84
CA THR A 105 15.89 14.29 11.53
C THR A 105 15.25 15.68 11.46
N GLU A 106 14.68 16.05 10.30
CA GLU A 106 13.92 17.30 10.14
C GLU A 106 12.69 17.37 11.05
N VAL A 107 11.95 16.27 11.19
CA VAL A 107 10.76 16.20 12.04
C VAL A 107 11.08 16.32 13.55
N LYS A 108 12.29 15.92 13.98
CA LYS A 108 12.72 16.05 15.38
C LYS A 108 13.35 17.41 15.71
N GLY A 109 13.72 18.20 14.70
CA GLY A 109 14.29 19.54 14.86
C GLY A 109 13.26 20.67 14.97
N MET A 110 11.97 20.35 14.77
CA MET A 110 10.81 21.22 15.03
C MET A 110 10.17 20.88 16.37
#